data_AF-A0A7W0MDT3-F1
#
_entry.id   AF-A0A7W0MDT3-F1
#
_cell.length_a   1.000
_cell.length_b   1.000
_cell.length_c   1.000
_cell.angle_alpha   90.00
_cell.angle_beta   90.00
_cell.angle_gamma   90.00
#
_symmetry.space_group_name_H-M   'P 1'
#
loop_
_entity.id
_entity.type
_entity.pdbx_description
1 polymer ?
#
loop_
_entity_poly.entity_id
_entity_poly.type
_entity_poly.pdbx_seq_one_letter_code
_entity_poly.pdbx_strand_id
1 'polypeptide(L)'
;MHALVALALIALLVSPAALVRRRNVRDVFSVVDEVERLAAAAPLWPSFDPRRIPVEIYDGQTTILFRHPNPPKEFISLSSRQGVWAFPGRHETVTANAPVKLNDVWTATAMFTPDNKLSLRERAGLIVHEMFHVFQKERHPDWRGDELELFIYPFEDSEGLQLRRLESEALRRAADGNGAAGDAACWTASSLELRRERFARMPAGSAAYERGTELNEGLAEYVEARAVGERKSGLPAAEFAAEEIRRRSYLTGRALALLLDRFSPRWKEQLEAGGKQSLDELLAASLPQARRHCELPAAVRE
;
A
#
# COMPACT_ATOMS: atom_id res chain seq x y z
N MET A 1 -25.80 68.56 31.15
CA MET A 1 -25.85 67.30 31.95
C MET A 1 -26.99 66.46 31.38
N HIS A 2 -26.87 65.29 30.77
CA HIS A 2 -25.77 64.39 30.39
C HIS A 2 -26.29 63.64 29.13
N ALA A 3 -25.46 63.52 28.10
CA ALA A 3 -25.73 62.64 26.96
C ALA A 3 -25.26 61.22 27.32
N LEU A 4 -26.11 60.22 27.12
CA LEU A 4 -25.77 58.80 27.23
C LEU A 4 -25.50 58.24 25.83
N VAL A 5 -24.25 57.88 25.58
CA VAL A 5 -23.79 57.13 24.40
C VAL A 5 -23.84 55.64 24.75
N ALA A 6 -24.63 54.85 24.02
CA ALA A 6 -24.61 53.39 24.12
C ALA A 6 -23.73 52.81 23.01
N LEU A 7 -22.60 52.20 23.38
CA LEU A 7 -21.79 51.36 22.49
C LEU A 7 -22.50 49.99 22.31
N ALA A 8 -22.89 49.65 21.08
CA ALA A 8 -23.29 48.31 20.73
C ALA A 8 -22.05 47.48 20.31
N LEU A 9 -21.64 46.56 21.18
CA LEU A 9 -20.70 45.49 20.85
C LEU A 9 -21.42 44.45 19.98
N ILE A 10 -21.13 44.44 18.68
CA ILE A 10 -21.55 43.35 17.78
C ILE A 10 -20.62 42.17 18.03
N ALA A 11 -21.04 41.25 18.89
CA ALA A 11 -20.42 39.94 19.00
C ALA A 11 -20.83 39.11 17.77
N LEU A 12 -19.91 38.90 16.83
CA LEU A 12 -20.05 37.92 15.75
C LEU A 12 -20.15 36.52 16.38
N LEU A 13 -21.37 36.06 16.60
CA LEU A 13 -21.68 34.69 16.99
C LEU A 13 -21.35 33.76 15.83
N VAL A 14 -20.11 33.27 15.79
CA VAL A 14 -19.74 32.15 14.93
C VAL A 14 -20.48 30.92 15.44
N SER A 15 -21.45 30.41 14.68
CA SER A 15 -22.22 29.24 15.08
C SER A 15 -21.30 28.02 15.32
N PRO A 16 -21.58 27.16 16.31
CA PRO A 16 -20.84 25.91 16.52
C PRO A 16 -20.78 25.04 15.26
N ALA A 17 -21.83 25.06 14.44
CA ALA A 17 -21.86 24.41 13.13
C ALA A 17 -20.81 24.95 12.15
N ALA A 18 -20.50 26.25 12.17
CA ALA A 18 -19.42 26.84 11.37
C ALA A 18 -18.03 26.49 11.93
N LEU A 19 -17.92 26.23 13.23
CA LEU A 19 -16.69 25.76 13.88
C LEU A 19 -16.42 24.27 13.57
N VAL A 20 -17.47 23.44 13.54
CA VAL A 20 -17.42 22.03 13.11
C VAL A 20 -17.15 21.92 11.60
N ARG A 21 -17.79 22.77 10.78
CA ARG A 21 -17.56 22.87 9.33
C ARG A 21 -16.14 23.35 8.97
N ARG A 22 -15.42 24.00 9.90
CA ARG A 22 -14.02 24.40 9.76
C ARG A 22 -13.00 23.33 10.19
N ARG A 23 -13.41 22.25 10.84
CA ARG A 23 -12.48 21.21 11.32
C ARG A 23 -12.10 20.18 10.24
N ASN A 24 -12.95 19.88 9.27
CA ASN A 24 -12.67 18.83 8.27
C ASN A 24 -11.81 19.28 7.09
N VAL A 25 -11.95 20.53 6.62
CA VAL A 25 -11.19 21.04 5.46
C VAL A 25 -9.67 21.11 5.74
N ARG A 26 -9.23 21.03 7.00
CA ARG A 26 -7.80 21.13 7.36
C ARG A 26 -7.05 19.79 7.32
N ASP A 27 -7.73 18.65 7.23
CA ASP A 27 -7.05 17.35 7.25
C ASP A 27 -6.49 16.97 5.88
N VAL A 28 -7.33 16.92 4.84
CA VAL A 28 -6.92 16.45 3.50
C VAL A 28 -5.77 17.25 2.88
N PHE A 29 -5.75 18.57 3.08
CA PHE A 29 -4.63 19.40 2.62
C PHE A 29 -3.34 19.08 3.35
N SER A 30 -3.40 18.88 4.66
CA SER A 30 -2.25 18.48 5.46
C SER A 30 -1.75 17.09 5.03
N VAL A 31 -2.67 16.17 4.69
CA VAL A 31 -2.31 14.84 4.19
C VAL A 31 -1.56 14.96 2.86
N VAL A 32 -2.05 15.77 1.92
CA VAL A 32 -1.35 15.98 0.63
C VAL A 32 -0.01 16.68 0.83
N ASP A 33 0.07 17.68 1.71
CA ASP A 33 1.34 18.34 2.05
C ASP A 33 2.33 17.32 2.68
N GLU A 34 1.85 16.36 3.46
CA GLU A 34 2.66 15.24 3.98
C GLU A 34 3.08 14.26 2.86
N VAL A 35 2.22 13.94 1.89
CA VAL A 35 2.59 13.16 0.69
C VAL A 35 3.76 13.81 -0.05
N GLU A 36 3.71 15.14 -0.26
CA GLU A 36 4.81 15.90 -0.87
C GLU A 36 6.11 15.73 -0.07
N ARG A 37 6.01 15.80 1.27
CA ARG A 37 7.15 15.63 2.16
C ARG A 37 7.73 14.21 2.13
N LEU A 38 6.89 13.17 2.08
CA LEU A 38 7.32 11.78 1.97
C LEU A 38 8.00 11.53 0.61
N ALA A 39 7.40 11.99 -0.48
CA ALA A 39 7.94 11.85 -1.84
C ALA A 39 9.27 12.59 -2.03
N ALA A 40 9.46 13.73 -1.38
CA ALA A 40 10.71 14.50 -1.43
C ALA A 40 11.84 13.90 -0.58
N ALA A 41 11.53 13.07 0.43
CA ALA A 41 12.53 12.57 1.37
C ALA A 41 13.48 11.55 0.75
N ALA A 42 12.97 10.65 -0.10
CA ALA A 42 13.78 9.66 -0.81
C ALA A 42 13.01 9.09 -2.02
N PRO A 43 13.72 8.63 -3.07
CA PRO A 43 13.10 7.84 -4.13
C PRO A 43 12.44 6.57 -3.58
N LEU A 44 11.18 6.37 -3.94
CA LEU A 44 10.37 5.23 -3.51
C LEU A 44 10.48 4.05 -4.48
N TRP A 45 10.40 4.33 -5.78
CA TRP A 45 10.49 3.35 -6.86
C TRP A 45 11.05 4.02 -8.13
N PRO A 46 11.78 3.31 -9.03
CA PRO A 46 12.28 3.89 -10.26
C PRO A 46 11.17 4.55 -11.11
N SER A 47 11.37 5.81 -11.50
CA SER A 47 10.42 6.60 -12.31
C SER A 47 9.04 6.84 -11.68
N PHE A 48 8.85 6.54 -10.40
CA PHE A 48 7.63 6.82 -9.65
C PHE A 48 7.77 8.14 -8.87
N ASP A 49 6.96 9.13 -9.21
CA ASP A 49 6.85 10.39 -8.48
C ASP A 49 5.39 10.66 -8.08
N PRO A 50 5.00 10.41 -6.82
CA PRO A 50 3.62 10.62 -6.33
C PRO A 50 3.09 12.03 -6.59
N ARG A 51 3.98 13.03 -6.66
CA ARG A 51 3.62 14.45 -6.82
C ARG A 51 3.14 14.78 -8.23
N ARG A 52 3.24 13.82 -9.16
CA ARG A 52 2.78 13.94 -10.55
C ARG A 52 1.49 13.19 -10.82
N ILE A 53 0.99 12.45 -9.83
CA ILE A 53 -0.18 11.59 -9.97
C ILE A 53 -1.42 12.30 -9.42
N PRO A 54 -2.52 12.36 -10.18
CA PRO A 54 -3.76 12.93 -9.70
C PRO A 54 -4.43 12.03 -8.67
N VAL A 55 -5.12 12.65 -7.71
CA VAL A 55 -5.82 11.92 -6.65
C VAL A 55 -7.15 12.57 -6.27
N GLU A 56 -8.18 11.75 -6.14
CA GLU A 56 -9.47 12.08 -5.51
C GLU A 56 -9.48 11.60 -4.06
N ILE A 57 -9.74 12.49 -3.12
CA ILE A 57 -9.81 12.15 -1.69
C ILE A 57 -11.18 12.56 -1.16
N TYR A 58 -11.95 11.58 -0.70
CA TYR A 58 -13.21 11.82 -0.01
C TYR A 58 -12.98 11.92 1.50
N ASP A 59 -13.27 13.09 2.09
CA ASP A 59 -13.02 13.39 3.52
C ASP A 59 -14.21 13.05 4.45
N GLY A 60 -15.18 12.27 3.95
CA GLY A 60 -16.44 11.99 4.64
C GLY A 60 -17.53 13.04 4.38
N GLN A 61 -17.24 14.16 3.71
CA GLN A 61 -18.23 15.19 3.35
C GLN A 61 -18.07 15.70 1.92
N THR A 62 -16.85 15.84 1.44
CA THR A 62 -16.49 16.45 0.15
C THR A 62 -15.41 15.60 -0.50
N THR A 63 -15.47 15.49 -1.82
CA THR A 63 -14.39 14.89 -2.61
C THR A 63 -13.49 16.00 -3.12
N ILE A 64 -12.20 15.94 -2.77
CA ILE A 64 -11.21 16.92 -3.21
C ILE A 64 -10.31 16.26 -4.24
N LEU A 65 -10.20 16.88 -5.41
CA LEU A 65 -9.39 16.44 -6.53
C LEU A 65 -8.11 17.27 -6.59
N PHE A 66 -6.97 16.58 -6.65
CA PHE A 66 -5.65 17.20 -6.72
C PHE A 66 -4.97 16.84 -8.04
N ARG A 67 -4.24 17.81 -8.63
CA ARG A 67 -3.29 17.61 -9.74
C ARG A 67 -3.88 17.01 -11.03
N HIS A 68 -5.20 17.00 -11.17
CA HIS A 68 -5.85 16.48 -12.36
C HIS A 68 -5.67 17.42 -13.56
N PRO A 69 -5.15 16.95 -14.71
CA PRO A 69 -4.87 17.81 -15.86
C PRO A 69 -6.15 18.23 -16.61
N ASN A 70 -7.23 17.45 -16.46
CA ASN A 70 -8.51 17.70 -17.13
C ASN A 70 -9.71 17.42 -16.18
N PRO A 71 -9.87 18.20 -15.09
CA PRO A 71 -10.90 17.95 -14.08
C PRO A 71 -12.30 17.99 -14.70
N PRO A 72 -13.23 17.10 -14.30
CA PRO A 72 -14.62 17.18 -14.74
C PRO A 72 -15.28 18.52 -14.37
N LYS A 73 -16.33 18.90 -15.11
CA LYS A 73 -16.95 20.25 -14.99
C LYS A 73 -17.66 20.44 -13.65
N GLU A 74 -18.12 19.35 -13.05
CA GLU A 74 -18.76 19.27 -11.75
C GLU A 74 -17.79 19.53 -10.58
N PHE A 75 -16.49 19.42 -10.80
CA PHE A 75 -15.47 19.78 -9.84
C PHE A 75 -15.20 21.29 -9.86
N ILE A 76 -15.49 21.95 -8.74
CA ILE A 76 -15.36 23.41 -8.62
C ILE A 76 -13.94 23.75 -8.19
N SER A 77 -13.22 24.54 -8.98
CA SER A 77 -11.86 24.99 -8.66
C SER A 77 -11.85 25.78 -7.35
N LEU A 78 -10.93 25.43 -6.45
CA LEU A 78 -10.72 26.18 -5.21
C LEU A 78 -9.79 27.36 -5.49
N SER A 79 -10.33 28.58 -5.48
CA SER A 79 -9.56 29.81 -5.77
C SER A 79 -8.34 30.02 -4.85
N SER A 80 -8.33 29.39 -3.68
CA SER A 80 -7.24 29.47 -2.70
C SER A 80 -6.05 28.54 -3.00
N ARG A 81 -6.18 27.55 -3.89
CA ARG A 81 -5.10 26.61 -4.25
C ARG A 81 -5.21 26.20 -5.73
N GLN A 82 -4.20 26.57 -6.53
CA GLN A 82 -4.11 26.14 -7.93
C GLN A 82 -4.01 24.61 -8.01
N GLY A 83 -4.68 24.02 -9.01
CA GLY A 83 -4.62 22.56 -9.23
C GLY A 83 -5.41 21.74 -8.21
N VAL A 84 -6.37 22.38 -7.54
CA VAL A 84 -7.27 21.74 -6.56
C VAL A 84 -8.72 22.08 -6.89
N TRP A 85 -9.57 21.05 -6.86
CA TRP A 85 -11.00 21.19 -7.07
C TRP A 85 -11.80 20.43 -6.01
N ALA A 86 -13.06 20.82 -5.83
CA ALA A 86 -13.95 20.19 -4.86
C ALA A 86 -15.28 19.79 -5.51
N PHE A 87 -15.77 18.62 -5.13
CA PHE A 87 -17.11 18.12 -5.43
C PHE A 87 -17.88 17.92 -4.12
N PRO A 88 -19.07 18.53 -3.95
CA PRO A 88 -19.88 18.34 -2.74
C PRO A 88 -20.34 16.89 -2.59
N GLY A 89 -20.04 16.23 -1.48
CA GLY A 89 -20.36 14.83 -1.26
C GLY A 89 -19.25 13.87 -1.73
N ARG A 90 -19.60 12.58 -1.78
CA ARG A 90 -18.74 11.54 -2.34
C ARG A 90 -18.97 11.48 -3.86
N HIS A 91 -17.93 11.77 -4.64
CA HIS A 91 -17.99 11.63 -6.09
C HIS A 91 -18.20 10.15 -6.46
N GLU A 92 -18.89 9.88 -7.56
CA GLU A 92 -19.32 8.52 -7.92
C GLU A 92 -18.16 7.57 -8.23
N THR A 93 -16.99 8.10 -8.61
CA THR A 93 -15.77 7.31 -8.85
C THR A 93 -15.11 6.82 -7.56
N VAL A 94 -15.37 7.47 -6.43
CA VAL A 94 -14.75 7.13 -5.13
C VAL A 94 -15.59 6.07 -4.42
N THR A 95 -15.52 4.83 -4.91
CA THR A 95 -16.27 3.68 -4.36
C THR A 95 -15.43 2.78 -3.46
N ALA A 96 -14.12 2.74 -3.70
CA ALA A 96 -13.10 2.05 -2.93
C ALA A 96 -11.80 2.86 -3.02
N ASN A 97 -10.76 2.50 -2.27
CA ASN A 97 -9.41 2.99 -2.54
C ASN A 97 -8.85 2.14 -3.68
N ALA A 98 -8.77 2.73 -4.88
CA ALA A 98 -8.29 2.08 -6.09
C ALA A 98 -8.06 3.12 -7.21
N PRO A 99 -7.25 2.81 -8.23
CA PRO A 99 -7.15 3.66 -9.41
C PRO A 99 -8.43 3.61 -10.25
N VAL A 100 -8.90 4.79 -10.68
CA VAL A 100 -10.06 4.96 -11.57
C VAL A 100 -9.68 5.79 -12.78
N LYS A 101 -10.42 5.65 -13.89
CA LYS A 101 -10.32 6.59 -15.01
C LYS A 101 -11.30 7.73 -14.82
N LEU A 102 -10.79 8.93 -14.59
CA LEU A 102 -11.55 10.17 -14.54
C LEU A 102 -11.21 11.01 -15.76
N ASN A 103 -12.17 11.26 -16.66
CA ASN A 103 -11.93 11.92 -17.96
C ASN A 103 -10.69 11.36 -18.71
N ASP A 104 -10.62 10.03 -18.85
CA ASP A 104 -9.53 9.28 -19.50
C ASP A 104 -8.15 9.36 -18.82
N VAL A 105 -8.05 9.98 -17.64
CA VAL A 105 -6.82 10.04 -16.86
C VAL A 105 -6.91 9.09 -15.67
N TRP A 106 -5.90 8.23 -15.51
CA TRP A 106 -5.79 7.39 -14.32
C TRP A 106 -5.57 8.27 -13.08
N THR A 107 -6.44 8.10 -12.10
CA THR A 107 -6.52 8.90 -10.88
C THR A 107 -6.62 7.99 -9.69
N ALA A 108 -5.78 8.21 -8.69
CA ALA A 108 -5.84 7.47 -7.44
C ALA A 108 -7.09 7.93 -6.66
N THR A 109 -7.71 7.03 -5.89
CA THR A 109 -8.83 7.41 -5.02
C THR A 109 -8.55 6.99 -3.58
N ALA A 110 -8.96 7.81 -2.62
CA ALA A 110 -8.84 7.50 -1.19
C ALA A 110 -10.08 7.96 -0.43
N MET A 111 -10.54 7.13 0.51
CA MET A 111 -11.65 7.43 1.41
C MET A 111 -11.18 7.55 2.86
N PHE A 112 -11.41 8.74 3.42
CA PHE A 112 -11.11 9.08 4.79
C PHE A 112 -12.40 9.43 5.52
N THR A 113 -13.02 8.44 6.14
CA THR A 113 -14.21 8.65 6.95
C THR A 113 -13.84 9.10 8.37
N PRO A 114 -14.74 9.77 9.12
CA PRO A 114 -14.45 10.28 10.47
C PRO A 114 -14.06 9.21 11.50
N ASP A 115 -14.46 7.95 11.29
CA ASP A 115 -14.13 6.80 12.14
C ASP A 115 -12.74 6.20 11.85
N ASN A 116 -12.10 6.63 10.76
CA ASN A 116 -10.76 6.20 10.41
C ASN A 116 -9.75 6.72 11.46
N LYS A 117 -8.98 5.81 12.07
CA LYS A 117 -8.02 6.10 13.16
C LYS A 117 -6.59 6.35 12.68
N LEU A 118 -6.35 6.38 11.37
CA LEU A 118 -5.02 6.61 10.81
C LEU A 118 -4.54 8.02 11.15
N SER A 119 -3.28 8.09 11.58
CA SER A 119 -2.53 9.34 11.74
C SER A 119 -2.31 10.03 10.38
N LEU A 120 -1.91 11.30 10.43
CA LEU A 120 -1.57 12.07 9.23
C LEU A 120 -0.56 11.35 8.32
N ARG A 121 0.47 10.76 8.93
CA ARG A 121 1.53 10.05 8.22
C ARG A 121 1.03 8.76 7.57
N GLU A 122 0.19 8.00 8.27
CA GLU A 122 -0.41 6.77 7.73
C GLU A 122 -1.39 7.08 6.59
N ARG A 123 -2.19 8.15 6.69
CA ARG A 123 -3.05 8.60 5.59
C ARG A 123 -2.24 9.00 4.35
N ALA A 124 -1.12 9.69 4.55
CA ALA A 124 -0.23 10.05 3.45
C ALA A 124 0.44 8.81 2.84
N GLY A 125 0.84 7.84 3.67
CA GLY A 125 1.33 6.53 3.22
C GLY A 125 0.31 5.82 2.32
N LEU A 126 -0.94 5.73 2.77
CA LEU A 126 -2.04 5.15 1.98
C LEU A 126 -2.25 5.88 0.65
N ILE A 127 -2.19 7.22 0.62
CA ILE A 127 -2.30 7.93 -0.67
C ILE A 127 -1.13 7.56 -1.59
N VAL A 128 0.08 7.44 -1.05
CA VAL A 128 1.25 7.02 -1.84
C VAL A 128 1.06 5.58 -2.37
N HIS A 129 0.45 4.68 -1.59
CA HIS A 129 0.02 3.35 -2.03
C HIS A 129 -0.92 3.43 -3.23
N GLU A 130 -2.00 4.20 -3.12
CA GLU A 130 -3.00 4.32 -4.19
C GLU A 130 -2.43 5.00 -5.45
N MET A 131 -1.51 5.95 -5.28
CA MET A 131 -0.75 6.54 -6.38
C MET A 131 0.17 5.52 -7.03
N PHE A 132 0.74 4.58 -6.28
CA PHE A 132 1.56 3.51 -6.84
C PHE A 132 0.72 2.55 -7.71
N HIS A 133 -0.53 2.30 -7.34
CA HIS A 133 -1.45 1.55 -8.21
C HIS A 133 -1.72 2.26 -9.55
N VAL A 134 -1.80 3.59 -9.58
CA VAL A 134 -1.88 4.34 -10.86
C VAL A 134 -0.62 4.09 -11.70
N PHE A 135 0.56 4.17 -11.09
CA PHE A 135 1.83 3.87 -11.77
C PHE A 135 1.88 2.43 -12.32
N GLN A 136 1.43 1.45 -11.53
CA GLN A 136 1.34 0.06 -11.98
C GLN A 136 0.36 -0.10 -13.15
N LYS A 137 -0.81 0.56 -13.12
CA LYS A 137 -1.78 0.49 -14.23
C LYS A 137 -1.23 1.03 -15.54
N GLU A 138 -0.42 2.07 -15.49
CA GLU A 138 0.16 2.69 -16.69
C GLU A 138 1.33 1.90 -17.27
N ARG A 139 2.14 1.26 -16.42
CA ARG A 139 3.40 0.62 -16.84
C ARG A 139 3.38 -0.90 -16.83
N HIS A 140 2.65 -1.47 -15.89
CA HIS A 140 2.64 -2.90 -15.56
C HIS A 140 1.21 -3.43 -15.40
N PRO A 141 0.33 -3.30 -16.42
CA PRO A 141 -1.08 -3.71 -16.31
C PRO A 141 -1.27 -5.21 -16.00
N ASP A 142 -0.22 -6.02 -16.21
CA ASP A 142 -0.20 -7.45 -15.97
C ASP A 142 0.26 -7.84 -14.55
N TRP A 143 0.70 -6.89 -13.71
CA TRP A 143 0.97 -7.14 -12.29
C TRP A 143 -0.34 -7.27 -11.53
N ARG A 144 -0.95 -8.45 -11.57
CA ARG A 144 -2.20 -8.78 -10.89
C ARG A 144 -2.36 -10.28 -10.70
N GLY A 145 -3.03 -10.67 -9.62
CA GLY A 145 -3.59 -12.01 -9.48
C GLY A 145 -4.93 -12.11 -10.21
N ASP A 146 -5.29 -13.31 -10.67
CA ASP A 146 -6.63 -13.59 -11.17
C ASP A 146 -7.57 -13.94 -10.00
N GLU A 147 -8.47 -13.03 -9.65
CA GLU A 147 -9.41 -13.19 -8.53
C GLU A 147 -10.33 -14.42 -8.71
N LEU A 148 -10.51 -14.93 -9.94
CA LEU A 148 -11.29 -16.15 -10.18
C LEU A 148 -10.63 -17.40 -9.56
N GLU A 149 -9.32 -17.37 -9.33
CA GLU A 149 -8.60 -18.47 -8.68
C GLU A 149 -9.06 -18.71 -7.24
N LEU A 150 -9.63 -17.69 -6.59
CA LEU A 150 -10.17 -17.83 -5.23
C LEU A 150 -11.33 -18.83 -5.12
N PHE A 151 -12.04 -19.11 -6.22
CA PHE A 151 -13.12 -20.11 -6.21
C PHE A 151 -12.61 -21.56 -6.11
N ILE A 152 -11.37 -21.81 -6.53
CA ILE A 152 -10.76 -23.14 -6.54
C ILE A 152 -9.53 -23.23 -5.63
N TYR A 153 -9.28 -22.18 -4.86
CA TYR A 153 -8.12 -22.09 -4.00
C TYR A 153 -8.20 -23.14 -2.88
N PRO A 154 -7.12 -23.90 -2.59
CA PRO A 154 -7.17 -25.05 -1.68
C PRO A 154 -7.14 -24.64 -0.20
N PHE A 155 -8.20 -23.98 0.28
CA PHE A 155 -8.30 -23.51 1.68
C PHE A 155 -8.31 -24.64 2.71
N GLU A 156 -8.66 -25.85 2.30
CA GLU A 156 -8.82 -27.02 3.18
C GLU A 156 -7.58 -27.96 3.20
N ASP A 157 -6.53 -27.68 2.40
CA ASP A 157 -5.29 -28.48 2.40
C ASP A 157 -4.49 -28.23 3.70
N SER A 158 -4.75 -29.04 4.73
CA SER A 158 -4.13 -28.89 6.05
C SER A 158 -2.61 -28.97 6.02
N GLU A 159 -2.03 -29.84 5.20
CA GLU A 159 -0.58 -29.92 5.00
C GLU A 159 -0.05 -28.65 4.29
N GLY A 160 -0.78 -28.14 3.30
CA GLY A 160 -0.46 -26.88 2.62
C GLY A 160 -0.52 -25.67 3.56
N LEU A 161 -1.52 -25.62 4.46
CA LEU A 161 -1.64 -24.60 5.50
C LEU A 161 -0.51 -24.69 6.54
N GLN A 162 -0.06 -25.90 6.88
CA GLN A 162 1.10 -26.08 7.76
C GLN A 162 2.38 -25.55 7.10
N LEU A 163 2.63 -25.91 5.82
CA LEU A 163 3.75 -25.36 5.06
C LEU A 163 3.68 -23.84 4.95
N ARG A 164 2.47 -23.29 4.79
CA ARG A 164 2.23 -21.83 4.74
C ARG A 164 2.68 -21.16 6.03
N ARG A 165 2.30 -21.71 7.19
CA ARG A 165 2.71 -21.23 8.52
C ARG A 165 4.21 -21.20 8.68
N LEU A 166 4.88 -22.29 8.30
CA LEU A 166 6.33 -22.41 8.35
C LEU A 166 7.00 -21.41 7.40
N GLU A 167 6.48 -21.27 6.18
CA GLU A 167 6.95 -20.30 5.19
C GLU A 167 6.86 -18.86 5.73
N SER A 168 5.71 -18.46 6.27
CA SER A 168 5.47 -17.12 6.80
C SER A 168 6.40 -16.81 7.97
N GLU A 169 6.64 -17.76 8.88
CA GLU A 169 7.58 -17.57 10.00
C GLU A 169 9.03 -17.47 9.50
N ALA A 170 9.46 -18.32 8.57
CA ALA A 170 10.79 -18.23 7.98
C ALA A 170 11.00 -16.90 7.26
N LEU A 171 10.01 -16.44 6.49
CA LEU A 171 10.03 -15.17 5.77
C LEU A 171 10.08 -13.98 6.74
N ARG A 172 9.29 -14.01 7.82
CA ARG A 172 9.31 -12.99 8.88
C ARG A 172 10.68 -12.93 9.54
N ARG A 173 11.30 -14.06 9.89
CA ARG A 173 12.66 -14.11 10.45
C ARG A 173 13.71 -13.56 9.49
N ALA A 174 13.58 -13.85 8.20
CA ALA A 174 14.48 -13.34 7.18
C ALA A 174 14.39 -11.81 7.06
N ALA A 175 13.17 -11.27 6.94
CA ALA A 175 12.93 -9.86 6.68
C ALA A 175 13.10 -8.98 7.94
N ASP A 176 12.65 -9.47 9.09
CA ASP A 176 12.61 -8.68 10.33
C ASP A 176 13.77 -8.97 11.29
N GLY A 177 14.56 -10.02 11.02
CA GLY A 177 15.67 -10.44 11.85
C GLY A 177 16.78 -9.41 11.92
N ASN A 178 17.25 -9.12 13.14
CA ASN A 178 18.42 -8.27 13.39
C ASN A 178 19.74 -9.06 13.37
N GLY A 179 19.70 -10.33 12.93
CA GLY A 179 20.86 -11.24 12.87
C GLY A 179 21.88 -10.87 11.79
N ALA A 180 22.98 -11.62 11.75
CA ALA A 180 24.02 -11.43 10.75
C ALA A 180 23.47 -11.64 9.33
N ALA A 181 24.15 -11.11 8.31
CA ALA A 181 23.77 -11.33 6.91
C ALA A 181 23.60 -12.81 6.53
N GLY A 182 24.39 -13.70 7.15
CA GLY A 182 24.27 -15.15 7.01
C GLY A 182 22.92 -15.70 7.51
N ASP A 183 22.37 -15.16 8.59
CA ASP A 183 21.10 -15.63 9.17
C ASP A 183 19.92 -15.29 8.25
N ALA A 184 19.92 -14.08 7.67
CA ALA A 184 18.86 -13.67 6.76
C ALA A 184 18.89 -14.47 5.45
N ALA A 185 20.08 -14.74 4.89
CA ALA A 185 20.20 -15.57 3.69
C ALA A 185 19.71 -17.01 3.96
N CYS A 186 20.03 -17.54 5.13
CA CYS A 186 19.61 -18.87 5.57
C CYS A 186 18.09 -18.98 5.77
N TRP A 187 17.46 -18.01 6.45
CA TRP A 187 16.00 -17.96 6.60
C TRP A 187 15.28 -17.71 5.27
N THR A 188 15.85 -16.90 4.37
CA THR A 188 15.30 -16.69 3.02
C THR A 188 15.34 -17.99 2.22
N ALA A 189 16.44 -18.75 2.28
CA ALA A 189 16.54 -20.06 1.63
C ALA A 189 15.50 -21.04 2.19
N SER A 190 15.28 -21.06 3.52
CA SER A 190 14.22 -21.87 4.13
C SER A 190 12.81 -21.46 3.67
N SER A 191 12.49 -20.16 3.63
CA SER A 191 11.15 -19.72 3.22
C SER A 191 10.89 -20.06 1.75
N LEU A 192 11.87 -19.88 0.87
CA LEU A 192 11.73 -20.21 -0.55
C LEU A 192 11.55 -21.72 -0.79
N GLU A 193 12.21 -22.56 0.01
CA GLU A 193 12.05 -24.01 -0.08
C GLU A 193 10.66 -24.46 0.39
N LEU A 194 10.20 -23.95 1.54
CA LEU A 194 8.84 -24.20 2.04
C LEU A 194 7.77 -23.72 1.05
N ARG A 195 8.00 -22.57 0.42
CA ARG A 195 7.14 -22.03 -0.63
C ARG A 195 7.11 -22.94 -1.86
N ARG A 196 8.26 -23.45 -2.29
CA ARG A 196 8.38 -24.40 -3.42
C ARG A 196 7.59 -25.67 -3.14
N GLU A 197 7.75 -26.24 -1.95
CA GLU A 197 7.00 -27.42 -1.50
C GLU A 197 5.50 -27.14 -1.47
N ARG A 198 5.08 -25.99 -0.91
CA ARG A 198 3.66 -25.60 -0.83
C ARG A 198 3.05 -25.37 -2.21
N PHE A 199 3.75 -24.66 -3.10
CA PHE A 199 3.27 -24.39 -4.45
C PHE A 199 3.14 -25.66 -5.29
N ALA A 200 3.96 -26.69 -5.04
CA ALA A 200 3.82 -27.99 -5.70
C ALA A 200 2.54 -28.75 -5.31
N ARG A 201 1.85 -28.32 -4.24
CA ARG A 201 0.60 -28.94 -3.74
C ARG A 201 -0.68 -28.27 -4.22
N MET A 202 -0.57 -27.09 -4.83
CA MET A 202 -1.74 -26.32 -5.26
C MET A 202 -1.80 -26.17 -6.78
N PRO A 203 -2.97 -25.85 -7.35
CA PRO A 203 -3.09 -25.52 -8.76
C PRO A 203 -2.13 -24.39 -9.14
N ALA A 204 -1.54 -24.49 -10.33
CA ALA A 204 -0.61 -23.47 -10.83
C ALA A 204 -1.25 -22.07 -10.90
N GLY A 205 -2.54 -21.99 -11.19
CA GLY A 205 -3.32 -20.75 -11.16
C GLY A 205 -3.36 -20.10 -9.78
N SER A 206 -3.55 -20.89 -8.71
CA SER A 206 -3.55 -20.38 -7.34
C SER A 206 -2.18 -19.85 -6.91
N ALA A 207 -1.09 -20.52 -7.29
CA ALA A 207 0.27 -20.02 -7.06
C ALA A 207 0.56 -18.74 -7.88
N ALA A 208 0.05 -18.66 -9.12
CA ALA A 208 0.15 -17.47 -9.95
C ALA A 208 -0.68 -16.30 -9.38
N TYR A 209 -1.84 -16.57 -8.78
CA TYR A 209 -2.65 -15.58 -8.08
C TYR A 209 -1.88 -14.96 -6.90
N GLU A 210 -1.23 -15.77 -6.06
CA GLU A 210 -0.38 -15.26 -4.97
C GLU A 210 0.72 -14.34 -5.51
N ARG A 211 1.50 -14.81 -6.49
CA ARG A 211 2.61 -14.03 -7.09
C ARG A 211 2.13 -12.74 -7.76
N GLY A 212 1.00 -12.78 -8.46
CA GLY A 212 0.40 -11.61 -9.08
C GLY A 212 -0.11 -10.60 -8.04
N THR A 213 -0.67 -11.08 -6.93
CA THR A 213 -1.11 -10.24 -5.80
C THR A 213 0.08 -9.61 -5.09
N GLU A 214 1.19 -10.34 -4.93
CA GLU A 214 2.44 -9.81 -4.37
C GLU A 214 3.05 -8.71 -5.24
N LEU A 215 3.02 -8.87 -6.57
CA LEU A 215 3.46 -7.82 -7.51
C LEU A 215 2.55 -6.59 -7.48
N ASN A 216 1.23 -6.78 -7.35
CA ASN A 216 0.28 -5.67 -7.30
C ASN A 216 0.30 -4.99 -5.93
N GLU A 217 -0.29 -5.66 -4.94
CA GLU A 217 -0.60 -5.12 -3.63
C GLU A 217 0.62 -5.17 -2.71
N GLY A 218 1.43 -6.23 -2.81
CA GLY A 218 2.65 -6.36 -2.00
C GLY A 218 3.73 -5.31 -2.32
N LEU A 219 3.86 -4.91 -3.59
CA LEU A 219 4.76 -3.81 -3.97
C LEU A 219 4.19 -2.44 -3.57
N ALA A 220 2.88 -2.25 -3.64
CA ALA A 220 2.23 -1.03 -3.15
C ALA A 220 2.42 -0.89 -1.62
N GLU A 221 2.25 -1.97 -0.87
CA GLU A 221 2.55 -2.04 0.57
C GLU A 221 4.03 -1.79 0.89
N TYR A 222 4.96 -2.31 0.08
CA TYR A 222 6.38 -2.00 0.21
C TYR A 222 6.66 -0.51 -0.02
N VAL A 223 6.04 0.11 -1.03
CA VAL A 223 6.19 1.52 -1.35
C VAL A 223 5.60 2.41 -0.26
N GLU A 224 4.43 2.06 0.28
CA GLU A 224 3.82 2.71 1.45
C GLU A 224 4.77 2.66 2.65
N ALA A 225 5.21 1.46 3.02
CA ALA A 225 6.11 1.24 4.15
C ALA A 225 7.38 2.08 4.03
N ARG A 226 7.99 2.04 2.84
CA ARG A 226 9.19 2.81 2.52
C ARG A 226 8.96 4.32 2.66
N ALA A 227 7.82 4.81 2.18
CA ALA A 227 7.47 6.24 2.27
C ALA A 227 7.36 6.68 3.73
N VAL A 228 6.68 5.89 4.57
CA VAL A 228 6.51 6.20 5.99
C VAL A 228 7.74 5.83 6.85
N GLY A 229 8.76 5.21 6.27
CA GLY A 229 10.02 4.86 6.94
C GLY A 229 9.96 3.57 7.76
N GLU A 230 8.93 2.75 7.55
CA GLU A 230 8.81 1.42 8.14
C GLU A 230 9.72 0.43 7.38
N ARG A 231 10.41 -0.44 8.13
CA ARG A 231 11.38 -1.39 7.61
C ARG A 231 11.04 -2.85 7.92
N LYS A 232 9.98 -3.09 8.68
CA LYS A 232 9.49 -4.42 9.02
C LYS A 232 8.53 -4.92 7.94
N SER A 233 8.44 -6.24 7.84
CA SER A 233 7.53 -6.96 6.95
C SER A 233 6.05 -6.76 7.32
N GLY A 234 5.76 -6.62 8.62
CA GLY A 234 4.39 -6.62 9.13
C GLY A 234 3.76 -8.02 9.27
N LEU A 235 4.49 -9.09 8.92
CA LEU A 235 4.00 -10.46 9.04
C LEU A 235 3.72 -10.82 10.52
N PRO A 236 2.52 -11.31 10.85
CA PRO A 236 2.17 -11.68 12.23
C PRO A 236 2.87 -12.97 12.65
N ALA A 237 3.17 -13.11 13.94
CA ALA A 237 3.73 -14.35 14.49
C ALA A 237 2.69 -15.49 14.56
N ALA A 238 1.40 -15.16 14.71
CA ALA A 238 0.32 -16.14 14.88
C ALA A 238 -0.16 -16.80 13.58
N GLU A 239 0.34 -16.35 12.42
CA GLU A 239 -0.16 -16.65 11.07
C GLU A 239 -1.57 -16.09 10.78
N PHE A 240 -1.91 -15.97 9.49
CA PHE A 240 -3.24 -15.57 9.00
C PHE A 240 -4.26 -16.71 9.06
N ALA A 241 -5.56 -16.37 9.05
CA ALA A 241 -6.62 -17.35 8.79
C ALA A 241 -6.47 -17.99 7.39
N ALA A 242 -7.11 -19.14 7.15
CA ALA A 242 -6.95 -19.87 5.88
C ALA A 242 -7.35 -19.00 4.67
N GLU A 243 -8.46 -18.27 4.81
CA GLU A 243 -9.14 -17.46 3.80
C GLU A 243 -8.51 -16.08 3.59
N GLU A 244 -7.65 -15.63 4.51
CA GLU A 244 -6.98 -14.32 4.45
C GLU A 244 -5.82 -14.27 3.43
N ILE A 245 -5.91 -15.03 2.34
CA ILE A 245 -4.82 -15.16 1.37
C ILE A 245 -4.42 -13.81 0.75
N ARG A 246 -5.41 -12.95 0.46
CA ARG A 246 -5.15 -11.62 -0.09
C ARG A 246 -4.28 -10.80 0.88
N ARG A 247 -4.73 -10.67 2.12
CA ARG A 247 -4.01 -9.94 3.18
C ARG A 247 -2.63 -10.54 3.46
N ARG A 248 -2.49 -11.87 3.39
CA ARG A 248 -1.19 -12.52 3.48
C ARG A 248 -0.27 -12.09 2.34
N SER A 249 -0.73 -12.16 1.09
CA SER A 249 0.04 -11.81 -0.11
C SER A 249 0.57 -10.38 -0.10
N TYR A 250 -0.14 -9.46 0.56
CA TYR A 250 0.28 -8.07 0.73
C TYR A 250 1.58 -8.02 1.56
N LEU A 251 1.56 -8.68 2.72
CA LEU A 251 2.69 -8.67 3.65
C LEU A 251 3.83 -9.59 3.21
N THR A 252 3.55 -10.69 2.49
CA THR A 252 4.61 -11.52 1.90
C THR A 252 5.29 -10.80 0.73
N GLY A 253 4.54 -10.13 -0.15
CA GLY A 253 5.13 -9.35 -1.23
C GLY A 253 6.02 -8.21 -0.71
N ARG A 254 5.58 -7.51 0.33
CA ARG A 254 6.41 -6.54 1.05
C ARG A 254 7.66 -7.15 1.66
N ALA A 255 7.55 -8.30 2.32
CA ALA A 255 8.70 -9.00 2.90
C ALA A 255 9.72 -9.42 1.83
N LEU A 256 9.25 -9.94 0.69
CA LEU A 256 10.10 -10.32 -0.44
C LEU A 256 10.83 -9.08 -1.02
N ALA A 257 10.14 -7.95 -1.16
CA ALA A 257 10.75 -6.70 -1.62
C ALA A 257 11.83 -6.16 -0.65
N LEU A 258 11.61 -6.26 0.67
CA LEU A 258 12.62 -5.91 1.68
C LEU A 258 13.86 -6.81 1.59
N LEU A 259 13.68 -8.10 1.33
CA LEU A 259 14.79 -9.04 1.13
C LEU A 259 15.52 -8.80 -0.19
N LEU A 260 14.80 -8.44 -1.25
CA LEU A 260 15.38 -8.04 -2.53
C LEU A 260 16.22 -6.76 -2.40
N ASP A 261 15.77 -5.76 -1.63
CA ASP A 261 16.59 -4.59 -1.28
C ASP A 261 17.92 -4.99 -0.61
N ARG A 262 17.93 -6.09 0.16
CA ARG A 262 19.11 -6.59 0.86
C ARG A 262 20.06 -7.40 -0.03
N PHE A 263 19.52 -8.29 -0.87
CA PHE A 263 20.32 -9.26 -1.62
C PHE A 263 20.54 -8.90 -3.09
N SER A 264 19.74 -8.00 -3.65
CA SER A 264 19.82 -7.60 -5.06
C SER A 264 19.56 -6.10 -5.20
N PRO A 265 20.54 -5.23 -4.91
CA PRO A 265 20.32 -3.77 -4.88
C PRO A 265 19.75 -3.13 -6.16
N ARG A 266 19.81 -3.84 -7.30
CA ARG A 266 19.27 -3.42 -8.60
C ARG A 266 18.03 -4.18 -9.05
N TRP A 267 17.33 -4.85 -8.14
CA TRP A 267 16.18 -5.70 -8.46
C TRP A 267 15.02 -4.91 -9.06
N LYS A 268 14.82 -3.65 -8.64
CA LYS A 268 13.74 -2.79 -9.16
C LYS A 268 13.99 -2.44 -10.63
N GLU A 269 15.24 -2.11 -11.01
CA GLU A 269 15.59 -1.88 -12.41
C GLU A 269 15.45 -3.16 -13.25
N GLN A 270 15.78 -4.32 -12.70
CA GLN A 270 15.60 -5.62 -13.38
C GLN A 270 14.12 -5.93 -13.61
N LEU A 271 13.28 -5.70 -12.59
CA LEU A 271 11.83 -5.92 -12.69
C LEU A 271 11.18 -4.93 -13.68
N GLU A 272 11.58 -3.65 -13.64
CA GLU A 272 11.12 -2.63 -14.61
C GLU A 272 11.56 -2.90 -16.05
N ALA A 273 12.63 -3.66 -16.27
CA ALA A 273 13.13 -3.99 -17.61
C ALA A 273 12.29 -5.04 -18.36
N GLY A 274 11.11 -5.41 -17.83
CA GLY A 274 10.15 -6.29 -18.49
C GLY A 274 10.31 -7.77 -18.15
N GLY A 275 10.97 -8.10 -17.03
CA GLY A 275 11.05 -9.47 -16.53
C GLY A 275 9.66 -9.97 -16.12
N LYS A 276 9.22 -11.10 -16.65
CA LYS A 276 8.00 -11.83 -16.20
C LYS A 276 8.21 -12.60 -14.89
N GLN A 277 9.28 -12.29 -14.16
CA GLN A 277 9.69 -13.03 -12.98
C GLN A 277 8.86 -12.59 -11.79
N SER A 278 8.46 -13.53 -10.94
CA SER A 278 7.87 -13.21 -9.65
C SER A 278 8.95 -12.79 -8.64
N LEU A 279 8.52 -12.16 -7.54
CA LEU A 279 9.44 -11.66 -6.52
C LEU A 279 10.25 -12.79 -5.86
N ASP A 280 9.64 -13.96 -5.64
CA ASP A 280 10.31 -15.15 -5.09
C ASP A 280 11.36 -15.72 -6.05
N GLU A 281 11.10 -15.70 -7.37
CA GLU A 281 12.04 -16.14 -8.39
C GLU A 281 13.26 -15.21 -8.49
N LEU A 282 13.03 -13.89 -8.50
CA LEU A 282 14.10 -12.89 -8.44
C LEU A 282 14.94 -13.04 -7.18
N LEU A 283 14.30 -13.28 -6.03
CA LEU A 283 14.98 -13.43 -4.76
C LEU A 283 15.81 -14.72 -4.73
N ALA A 284 15.27 -15.83 -5.21
CA ALA A 284 15.97 -17.11 -5.31
C ALA A 284 17.23 -17.03 -6.18
N ALA A 285 17.18 -16.26 -7.28
CA ALA A 285 18.31 -16.02 -8.16
C ALA A 285 19.39 -15.12 -7.53
N SER A 286 19.03 -14.34 -6.51
CA SER A 286 19.91 -13.37 -5.85
C SER A 286 20.65 -13.93 -4.62
N LEU A 287 20.30 -15.14 -4.18
CA LEU A 287 20.93 -15.78 -3.02
C LEU A 287 22.29 -16.43 -3.37
N PRO A 288 23.24 -16.50 -2.40
CA PRO A 288 24.50 -17.23 -2.58
C PRO A 288 24.28 -18.72 -2.95
N GLN A 289 25.16 -19.30 -3.76
CA GLN A 289 25.07 -20.69 -4.22
C GLN A 289 25.12 -21.72 -3.08
N ALA A 290 25.90 -21.46 -2.03
CA ALA A 290 25.93 -22.31 -0.83
C ALA A 290 24.72 -21.99 0.06
N ARG A 291 23.56 -22.57 -0.26
CA ARG A 291 22.32 -22.42 0.50
C ARG A 291 22.42 -23.24 1.79
N ARG A 292 22.62 -22.56 2.92
CA ARG A 292 22.30 -23.15 4.22
C ARG A 292 20.82 -22.92 4.49
N HIS A 293 20.14 -23.94 4.98
CA HIS A 293 18.74 -23.83 5.41
C HIS A 293 18.71 -23.74 6.94
N CYS A 294 17.90 -22.83 7.44
CA CYS A 294 17.66 -22.64 8.85
C CYS A 294 16.46 -23.51 9.27
N GLU A 295 16.61 -24.22 10.38
CA GLU A 295 15.56 -25.07 10.91
C GLU A 295 14.61 -24.29 11.81
N LEU A 296 13.32 -24.44 11.56
CA LEU A 296 12.28 -23.90 12.43
C LEU A 296 12.20 -24.73 13.73
N PRO A 297 12.03 -24.11 14.90
CA PRO A 297 11.85 -24.84 16.16
C PRO A 297 10.65 -25.79 16.09
N ALA A 298 10.71 -26.92 16.80
CA ALA A 298 9.63 -27.91 16.84
C ALA A 298 8.27 -27.30 17.23
N ALA A 299 8.27 -26.34 18.16
CA ALA A 299 7.06 -25.62 18.61
C ALA A 299 6.35 -24.76 17.54
N VAL A 300 6.96 -24.56 16.36
CA VAL A 300 6.31 -23.91 15.20
C VAL A 300 5.75 -24.97 14.23
N ARG A 301 6.25 -26.20 14.31
CA ARG A 301 5.86 -27.33 13.45
C ARG A 301 4.65 -28.11 13.99
N GLU A 302 4.40 -28.02 15.29
CA GLU A 302 3.19 -28.51 15.99
C GLU A 302 2.08 -27.45 16.00
#